data_AF-A0A4R9IJ48-F1
#
_entry.id   AF-A0A4R9IJ48-F1
#
_cell.length_a   1.000
_cell.length_b   1.000
_cell.length_c   1.000
_cell.angle_alpha   90.00
_cell.angle_beta   90.00
_cell.angle_gamma   90.00
#
_symmetry.space_group_name_H-M   'P 1'
#
loop_
_entity.id
_entity.type
_entity.pdbx_description
1 polymer ?
#
loop_
_entity_poly.entity_id
_entity_poly.type
_entity_poly.pdbx_seq_one_letter_code
_entity_poly.pdbx_strand_id
1 'polypeptide(L)'
;MHFKQKAIRITAIVHRDLTDLVVSALKRNNIHYFHMEPGRYPVLAKRGWLLFDFYQNHSIIDTPVTIFEVSCEASTENFLLSLFRDAAELNIPGHGSVYSETIEFHSPLPTDYIVTTEEKTKTVGFSGLTGIFCILPRGSAEPIARLILQNGVAVPTISYGTGTGLRDQLGLLRITIPKEKEILKLVVHSSDAEHAMDFIIEVGRLDLPGRGFIFEFPIGRGLLNTKVSLEGPKQAASMDQIISALDQLYGNMEWRKKSNQFRQSARHRNYFEGVNVVINCKEESIESTLANLRKVGVSSSTISLNKLVHSKNEKNAFTPAREAANILIPKKNLSEVLSVLEETGFFGEETEGIVYTIEIPRAFSYQSKLGKRK
;
A
#
# COMPACT_ATOMS: atom_id res chain seq x y z
N MET A 1 29.02 6.96 1.82
CA MET A 1 28.94 5.52 1.48
C MET A 1 27.51 5.24 1.06
N HIS A 2 27.25 4.84 -0.20
CA HIS A 2 25.88 4.50 -0.60
C HIS A 2 25.57 3.07 -0.14
N PHE A 3 24.91 2.96 1.01
CA PHE A 3 24.35 1.68 1.46
C PHE A 3 23.35 1.22 0.41
N LYS A 4 23.46 -0.04 -0.02
CA LYS A 4 22.56 -0.59 -1.04
C LYS A 4 22.31 -2.06 -0.75
N GLN A 5 21.09 -2.38 -0.33
CA GLN A 5 20.73 -3.76 0.02
C GLN A 5 19.33 -4.09 -0.50
N LYS A 6 19.23 -5.13 -1.33
CA LYS A 6 17.94 -5.66 -1.78
C LYS A 6 17.32 -6.51 -0.68
N ALA A 7 16.00 -6.40 -0.53
CA ALA A 7 15.21 -7.18 0.40
C ALA A 7 13.81 -7.46 -0.17
N ILE A 8 13.10 -8.38 0.45
CA ILE A 8 11.67 -8.61 0.25
C ILE A 8 10.93 -7.98 1.43
N ARG A 9 9.99 -7.09 1.14
CA ARG A 9 9.05 -6.57 2.12
C ARG A 9 7.77 -7.41 2.08
N ILE A 10 7.37 -7.91 3.24
CA ILE A 10 6.09 -8.56 3.45
C ILE A 10 5.14 -7.54 4.04
N THR A 11 4.05 -7.27 3.33
CA THR A 11 2.97 -6.39 3.76
C THR A 11 1.76 -7.25 4.10
N ALA A 12 1.34 -7.25 5.37
CA ALA A 12 0.16 -7.97 5.83
C ALA A 12 -0.89 -7.00 6.36
N ILE A 13 -2.11 -7.06 5.84
CA ILE A 13 -3.23 -6.24 6.28
C ILE A 13 -4.22 -7.13 7.02
N VAL A 14 -4.26 -6.99 8.34
CA VAL A 14 -4.91 -7.94 9.25
C VAL A 14 -6.06 -7.27 9.99
N HIS A 15 -7.18 -7.98 10.15
CA HIS A 15 -8.30 -7.54 10.97
C HIS A 15 -7.83 -7.13 12.37
N ARG A 16 -8.31 -6.00 12.89
CA ARG A 16 -7.79 -5.42 14.14
C ARG A 16 -7.79 -6.40 15.31
N ASP A 17 -8.82 -7.23 15.44
CA ASP A 17 -8.95 -8.21 16.54
C ASP A 17 -7.87 -9.31 16.54
N LEU A 18 -7.19 -9.51 15.41
CA LEU A 18 -6.13 -10.52 15.25
C LEU A 18 -4.72 -9.92 15.42
N THR A 19 -4.62 -8.60 15.68
CA THR A 19 -3.34 -7.87 15.78
C THR A 19 -2.42 -8.49 16.82
N ASP A 20 -2.93 -8.79 18.02
CA ASP A 20 -2.12 -9.29 19.12
C ASP A 20 -1.62 -10.73 18.89
N LEU A 21 -2.38 -11.54 18.15
CA LEU A 21 -1.97 -12.88 17.73
C LEU A 21 -0.78 -12.81 16.77
N VAL A 22 -0.85 -11.90 15.79
CA VAL A 22 0.25 -11.66 14.84
C VAL A 22 1.48 -11.12 15.55
N VAL A 23 1.35 -10.10 16.41
CA VAL A 23 2.47 -9.56 17.19
C VAL A 23 3.13 -10.65 18.03
N SER A 24 2.32 -11.50 18.68
CA SER A 24 2.83 -12.63 19.48
C SER A 24 3.53 -13.68 18.62
N ALA A 25 3.02 -13.94 17.41
CA ALA A 25 3.66 -14.85 16.46
C ALA A 25 5.00 -14.32 15.95
N LEU A 26 5.08 -13.03 15.59
CA LEU A 26 6.32 -12.38 15.17
C LEU A 26 7.39 -12.46 16.29
N LYS A 27 7.01 -12.10 17.53
CA LYS A 27 7.92 -12.15 18.68
C LYS A 27 8.40 -13.57 19.00
N ARG A 28 7.51 -14.58 18.96
CA ARG A 28 7.88 -15.98 19.20
C ARG A 28 8.87 -16.54 18.17
N ASN A 29 8.87 -16.00 16.96
CA ASN A 29 9.78 -16.37 15.89
C ASN A 29 11.00 -15.44 15.80
N ASN A 30 11.32 -14.70 16.86
CA ASN A 30 12.45 -13.77 16.93
C ASN A 30 12.47 -12.71 15.81
N ILE A 31 11.30 -12.33 15.29
CA ILE A 31 11.19 -11.21 14.35
C ILE A 31 11.20 -9.92 15.15
N HIS A 32 12.36 -9.29 15.18
CA HIS A 32 12.63 -8.18 16.06
C HIS A 32 12.06 -6.86 15.55
N TYR A 33 12.17 -6.57 14.26
CA TYR A 33 11.76 -5.29 13.66
C TYR A 33 10.57 -5.46 12.73
N PHE A 34 9.50 -4.69 12.96
CA PHE A 34 8.37 -4.60 12.06
C PHE A 34 7.60 -3.29 12.24
N HIS A 35 7.03 -2.78 11.16
CA HIS A 35 6.19 -1.58 11.19
C HIS A 35 4.72 -1.94 11.34
N MET A 36 3.96 -1.05 11.98
CA MET A 36 2.51 -1.13 12.12
C MET A 36 1.89 0.21 11.74
N GLU A 37 0.90 0.18 10.84
CA GLU A 37 0.11 1.34 10.41
C GLU A 37 -1.39 1.02 10.56
N PRO A 38 -2.20 1.93 11.11
CA PRO A 38 -3.65 1.73 11.16
C PRO A 38 -4.29 1.93 9.78
N GLY A 39 -5.30 1.12 9.47
CA GLY A 39 -6.09 1.26 8.25
C GLY A 39 -7.51 0.75 8.40
N ARG A 40 -8.22 0.64 7.28
CA ARG A 40 -9.55 0.05 7.19
C ARG A 40 -9.75 -0.73 5.90
N TYR A 41 -10.55 -1.80 5.97
CA TYR A 41 -11.23 -2.38 4.81
C TYR A 41 -12.64 -1.79 4.71
N PRO A 42 -13.03 -1.19 3.59
CA PRO A 42 -14.42 -0.93 3.30
C PRO A 42 -15.10 -2.24 2.88
N VAL A 43 -16.31 -2.49 3.39
CA VAL A 43 -17.11 -3.68 3.08
C VAL A 43 -18.53 -3.25 2.74
N LEU A 44 -19.15 -3.88 1.74
CA LEU A 44 -20.54 -3.61 1.37
C LEU A 44 -21.50 -4.14 2.45
N ALA A 45 -22.50 -3.33 2.79
CA ALA A 45 -23.59 -3.69 3.69
C ALA A 45 -24.94 -3.28 3.09
N LYS A 46 -26.04 -3.97 3.43
CA LYS A 46 -27.38 -3.55 3.02
C LYS A 46 -27.92 -2.41 3.88
N ARG A 47 -28.72 -1.54 3.28
CA ARG A 47 -29.42 -0.46 3.98
C ARG A 47 -30.91 -0.80 4.17
N GLY A 48 -31.27 -1.37 5.33
CA GLY A 48 -32.62 -1.30 5.90
C GLY A 48 -33.72 -2.24 5.36
N TRP A 49 -34.66 -2.55 6.25
CA TRP A 49 -35.75 -3.54 6.18
C TRP A 49 -37.09 -2.85 5.81
N LEU A 50 -37.42 -2.66 4.53
CA LEU A 50 -38.77 -2.22 4.12
C LEU A 50 -39.08 -2.54 2.64
N LEU A 51 -40.37 -2.79 2.39
CA LEU A 51 -41.03 -3.37 1.20
C LEU A 51 -40.87 -2.63 -0.16
N PHE A 52 -39.89 -1.75 -0.34
CA PHE A 52 -39.72 -0.93 -1.55
C PHE A 52 -38.28 -0.85 -2.10
N ASP A 53 -37.43 -1.85 -1.81
CA ASP A 53 -36.00 -1.83 -2.18
C ASP A 53 -35.74 -2.28 -3.63
N PHE A 54 -36.32 -1.57 -4.62
CA PHE A 54 -36.04 -1.78 -6.05
C PHE A 54 -34.67 -1.21 -6.47
N TYR A 55 -34.05 -0.36 -5.64
CA TYR A 55 -32.70 0.15 -5.82
C TYR A 55 -31.79 -0.48 -4.78
N GLN A 56 -30.91 -1.40 -5.18
CA GLN A 56 -29.91 -2.03 -4.32
C GLN A 56 -28.87 -1.02 -3.79
N ASN A 57 -29.29 -0.16 -2.86
CA ASN A 57 -28.44 0.83 -2.21
C ASN A 57 -27.64 0.14 -1.10
N HIS A 58 -26.43 -0.29 -1.46
CA HIS A 58 -25.47 -0.79 -0.48
C HIS A 58 -24.87 0.41 0.28
N SER A 59 -24.71 0.33 1.60
CA SER A 59 -23.82 1.20 2.39
C SER A 59 -22.40 0.62 2.42
N ILE A 60 -21.42 1.44 2.81
CA ILE A 60 -20.07 0.95 3.15
C ILE A 60 -19.95 0.94 4.66
N ILE A 61 -19.43 -0.15 5.21
CA ILE A 61 -19.02 -0.25 6.60
C ILE A 61 -17.51 -0.45 6.62
N ASP A 62 -16.85 0.30 7.49
CA ASP A 62 -15.41 0.24 7.66
C ASP A 62 -15.03 -0.76 8.74
N THR A 63 -14.27 -1.77 8.35
CA THR A 63 -13.66 -2.74 9.25
C THR A 63 -12.23 -2.30 9.57
N PRO A 64 -11.89 -2.02 10.84
CA PRO A 64 -10.55 -1.57 11.20
C PRO A 64 -9.52 -2.69 11.00
N VAL A 65 -8.34 -2.31 10.49
CA VAL A 65 -7.22 -3.23 10.25
C VAL A 65 -5.91 -2.65 10.75
N THR A 66 -4.95 -3.53 10.97
CA THR A 66 -3.54 -3.21 11.19
C THR A 66 -2.74 -3.66 9.98
N ILE A 67 -1.98 -2.74 9.38
CA ILE A 67 -1.05 -3.02 8.29
C ILE A 67 0.32 -3.25 8.92
N PHE A 68 0.88 -4.44 8.71
CA PHE A 68 2.22 -4.81 9.11
C PHE A 68 3.17 -4.75 7.93
N GLU A 69 4.38 -4.25 8.14
CA GLU A 69 5.48 -4.36 7.17
C GLU A 69 6.71 -4.98 7.83
N VAL A 70 7.21 -6.07 7.25
CA VAL A 70 8.42 -6.79 7.70
C VAL A 70 9.37 -6.94 6.53
N SER A 71 10.66 -6.68 6.73
CA SER A 71 11.68 -6.86 5.70
C SER A 71 12.46 -8.15 5.93
N CYS A 72 12.74 -8.88 4.86
CA CYS A 72 13.42 -10.18 4.94
C CYS A 72 14.28 -10.45 3.70
N GLU A 73 15.16 -11.44 3.79
CA GLU A 73 15.83 -11.99 2.62
C GLU A 73 14.88 -12.79 1.74
N ALA A 74 15.20 -12.92 0.45
CA ALA A 74 14.39 -13.68 -0.50
C ALA A 74 14.19 -15.15 -0.10
N SER A 75 15.17 -15.75 0.58
CA SER A 75 15.08 -17.11 1.14
C SER A 75 13.97 -17.26 2.20
N THR A 76 13.64 -16.16 2.89
CA THR A 76 12.73 -16.11 4.05
C THR A 76 11.30 -15.72 3.67
N GLU A 77 11.06 -15.32 2.43
CA GLU A 77 9.76 -14.84 1.92
C GLU A 77 8.62 -15.80 2.26
N ASN A 78 8.73 -17.08 1.89
CA ASN A 78 7.66 -18.06 2.08
C ASN A 78 7.38 -18.37 3.55
N PHE A 79 8.40 -18.29 4.41
CA PHE A 79 8.24 -18.45 5.85
C PHE A 79 7.36 -17.34 6.41
N LEU A 80 7.68 -16.08 6.12
CA LEU A 80 6.89 -14.95 6.63
C LEU A 80 5.47 -14.92 6.06
N LEU A 81 5.29 -15.21 4.76
CA LEU A 81 3.94 -15.34 4.18
C LEU A 81 3.11 -16.40 4.92
N SER A 82 3.72 -17.54 5.24
CA SER A 82 3.06 -18.62 6.00
C SER A 82 2.79 -18.21 7.45
N LEU A 83 3.73 -17.53 8.10
CA LEU A 83 3.58 -17.05 9.46
C LEU A 83 2.39 -16.10 9.60
N PHE A 84 2.27 -15.12 8.70
CA PHE A 84 1.12 -14.21 8.69
C PHE A 84 -0.18 -14.94 8.36
N ARG A 85 -0.16 -15.87 7.39
CA ARG A 85 -1.33 -16.70 7.06
C ARG A 85 -1.84 -17.44 8.29
N ASP A 86 -0.96 -18.10 9.03
CA ASP A 86 -1.34 -18.95 10.15
C ASP A 86 -1.71 -18.13 11.39
N ALA A 87 -0.94 -17.08 11.69
CA ALA A 87 -1.18 -16.25 12.88
C ALA A 87 -2.47 -15.42 12.79
N ALA A 88 -2.86 -14.99 11.59
CA ALA A 88 -4.09 -14.24 11.35
C ALA A 88 -5.19 -15.08 10.67
N GLU A 89 -4.99 -16.39 10.52
CA GLU A 89 -5.94 -17.29 9.83
C GLU A 89 -6.43 -16.71 8.49
N LEU A 90 -5.52 -16.20 7.66
CA LEU A 90 -5.85 -15.43 6.43
C LEU A 90 -6.61 -16.23 5.36
N ASN A 91 -6.78 -17.54 5.56
CA ASN A 91 -7.64 -18.37 4.72
C ASN A 91 -9.14 -18.09 4.97
N ILE A 92 -9.49 -17.42 6.07
CA ILE A 92 -10.86 -17.06 6.42
C ILE A 92 -11.18 -15.69 5.81
N PRO A 93 -12.22 -15.59 4.95
CA PRO A 93 -12.61 -14.31 4.36
C PRO A 93 -12.88 -13.23 5.41
N GLY A 94 -12.26 -12.06 5.24
CA GLY A 94 -12.35 -10.92 6.15
C GLY A 94 -11.23 -10.81 7.17
N HIS A 95 -10.40 -11.84 7.34
CA HIS A 95 -9.28 -11.81 8.29
C HIS A 95 -8.11 -10.97 7.77
N GLY A 96 -7.91 -10.91 6.46
CA GLY A 96 -6.88 -10.05 5.91
C GLY A 96 -6.28 -10.51 4.60
N SER A 97 -5.17 -9.85 4.24
CA SER A 97 -4.34 -10.16 3.09
C SER A 97 -2.87 -10.15 3.52
N VAL A 98 -2.01 -10.87 2.80
CA VAL A 98 -0.56 -10.73 2.91
C VAL A 98 0.07 -10.84 1.53
N TYR A 99 1.05 -10.00 1.22
CA TYR A 99 1.79 -10.07 -0.04
C TYR A 99 3.23 -9.62 0.12
N SER A 100 4.07 -9.98 -0.86
CA SER A 100 5.48 -9.66 -0.91
C SER A 100 5.82 -8.68 -2.04
N GLU A 101 6.77 -7.79 -1.78
CA GLU A 101 7.27 -6.78 -2.73
C GLU A 101 8.80 -6.75 -2.67
N THR A 102 9.46 -6.54 -3.81
CA THR A 102 10.91 -6.30 -3.82
C THR A 102 11.20 -4.84 -3.51
N ILE A 103 12.07 -4.60 -2.54
CA ILE A 103 12.52 -3.26 -2.16
C ILE A 103 14.05 -3.19 -2.15
N GLU A 104 14.57 -1.97 -2.24
CA GLU A 104 16.02 -1.71 -2.14
C GLU A 104 16.27 -0.62 -1.10
N PHE A 105 16.96 -0.98 -0.02
CA PHE A 105 17.36 -0.08 1.06
C PHE A 105 18.57 0.76 0.67
N HIS A 106 18.55 2.01 1.09
CA HIS A 106 19.59 3.03 0.90
C HIS A 106 20.08 3.66 2.20
N SER A 107 19.86 2.98 3.33
CA SER A 107 20.20 3.44 4.68
C SER A 107 20.99 2.37 5.43
N PRO A 108 21.82 2.75 6.42
CA PRO A 108 22.31 1.78 7.40
C PRO A 108 21.11 1.22 8.18
N LEU A 109 21.13 -0.09 8.44
CA LEU A 109 20.07 -0.78 9.16
C LEU A 109 20.64 -1.43 10.43
N PRO A 110 19.87 -1.47 11.53
CA PRO A 110 20.22 -2.28 12.68
C PRO A 110 20.40 -3.75 12.31
N THR A 111 21.22 -4.47 13.07
CA THR A 111 21.32 -5.92 12.98
C THR A 111 19.93 -6.55 13.16
N ASP A 112 19.63 -7.59 12.40
CA ASP A 112 18.34 -8.30 12.39
C ASP A 112 17.13 -7.48 11.91
N TYR A 113 17.33 -6.29 11.34
CA TYR A 113 16.24 -5.53 10.72
C TYR A 113 15.67 -6.26 9.49
N ILE A 114 16.56 -6.89 8.71
CA ILE A 114 16.18 -7.79 7.63
C ILE A 114 16.19 -9.21 8.19
N VAL A 115 15.00 -9.79 8.29
CA VAL A 115 14.79 -11.13 8.84
C VAL A 115 15.44 -12.18 7.93
N THR A 116 16.16 -13.10 8.56
CA THR A 116 16.74 -14.28 7.92
C THR A 116 16.35 -15.53 8.70
N THR A 117 16.03 -16.60 7.98
CA THR A 117 15.77 -17.93 8.55
C THR A 117 16.27 -19.03 7.62
N GLU A 118 16.69 -20.15 8.19
CA GLU A 118 17.02 -21.37 7.45
C GLU A 118 15.79 -22.26 7.22
N GLU A 119 14.63 -21.88 7.80
CA GLU A 119 13.42 -22.68 7.72
C GLU A 119 12.84 -22.72 6.30
N LYS A 120 12.78 -23.92 5.73
CA LYS A 120 12.18 -24.13 4.41
C LYS A 120 10.69 -24.36 4.53
N THR A 121 9.91 -23.38 4.12
CA THR A 121 8.45 -23.48 4.06
C THR A 121 7.98 -23.71 2.63
N LYS A 122 6.87 -24.44 2.47
CA LYS A 122 6.21 -24.56 1.17
C LYS A 122 5.79 -23.19 0.68
N THR A 123 5.76 -23.04 -0.63
CA THR A 123 5.31 -21.82 -1.30
C THR A 123 3.82 -21.56 -1.05
N VAL A 124 3.46 -20.30 -0.73
CA VAL A 124 2.09 -19.90 -0.36
C VAL A 124 1.67 -18.64 -1.12
N GLY A 125 0.40 -18.59 -1.53
CA GLY A 125 -0.18 -17.45 -2.25
C GLY A 125 -0.08 -17.58 -3.77
N PHE A 126 -0.64 -16.59 -4.47
CA PHE A 126 -0.67 -16.49 -5.92
C PHE A 126 0.42 -15.54 -6.41
N SER A 127 1.02 -15.86 -7.56
CA SER A 127 1.87 -14.94 -8.33
C SER A 127 1.06 -14.26 -9.44
N GLY A 128 1.70 -13.38 -10.23
CA GLY A 128 1.00 -12.63 -11.29
C GLY A 128 0.07 -11.56 -10.70
N LEU A 129 0.52 -10.94 -9.62
CA LEU A 129 -0.21 -9.90 -8.90
C LEU A 129 0.46 -8.54 -9.15
N THR A 130 -0.36 -7.50 -9.18
CA THR A 130 0.08 -6.12 -9.25
C THR A 130 -0.58 -5.35 -8.12
N GLY A 131 0.23 -4.62 -7.36
CA GLY A 131 -0.25 -3.67 -6.38
C GLY A 131 -0.52 -2.32 -7.03
N ILE A 132 -1.59 -1.66 -6.61
CA ILE A 132 -1.96 -0.30 -7.00
C ILE A 132 -2.00 0.54 -5.74
N PHE A 133 -1.29 1.66 -5.75
CA PHE A 133 -1.24 2.63 -4.66
C PHE A 133 -1.76 3.96 -5.17
N CYS A 134 -2.82 4.47 -4.55
CA CYS A 134 -3.44 5.72 -4.94
C CYS A 134 -3.58 6.66 -3.74
N ILE A 135 -3.04 7.86 -3.86
CA ILE A 135 -3.19 8.94 -2.90
C ILE A 135 -4.33 9.82 -3.36
N LEU A 136 -5.29 10.07 -2.49
CA LEU A 136 -6.52 10.80 -2.77
C LEU A 136 -6.77 11.87 -1.70
N PRO A 137 -7.50 12.96 -1.99
CA PRO A 137 -8.04 13.83 -0.95
C PRO A 137 -8.94 13.05 0.00
N ARG A 138 -8.93 13.43 1.29
CA ARG A 138 -9.83 12.84 2.29
C ARG A 138 -11.29 12.78 1.81
N GLY A 139 -11.92 11.62 1.97
CA GLY A 139 -13.31 11.36 1.57
C GLY A 139 -13.48 10.94 0.11
N SER A 140 -12.41 10.91 -0.69
CA SER A 140 -12.48 10.52 -2.11
C SER A 140 -12.24 9.03 -2.33
N ALA A 141 -11.78 8.27 -1.32
CA ALA A 141 -11.56 6.85 -1.46
C ALA A 141 -12.86 6.02 -1.42
N GLU A 142 -13.89 6.46 -0.69
CA GLU A 142 -15.13 5.70 -0.52
C GLU A 142 -15.88 5.42 -1.84
N PRO A 143 -16.14 6.39 -2.73
CA PRO A 143 -16.84 6.12 -3.99
C PRO A 143 -16.09 5.14 -4.89
N ILE A 144 -14.75 5.20 -4.87
CA ILE A 144 -13.87 4.31 -5.62
C ILE A 144 -13.96 2.90 -5.03
N ALA A 145 -13.78 2.77 -3.71
CA ALA A 145 -13.85 1.50 -3.01
C ALA A 145 -15.22 0.82 -3.20
N ARG A 146 -16.32 1.58 -3.10
CA ARG A 146 -17.68 1.10 -3.34
C ARG A 146 -17.79 0.38 -4.67
N LEU A 147 -17.31 1.04 -5.72
CA LEU A 147 -17.49 0.55 -7.07
C LEU A 147 -16.52 -0.60 -7.37
N ILE A 148 -15.30 -0.59 -6.82
CA ILE A 148 -14.38 -1.75 -6.84
C ILE A 148 -15.06 -2.98 -6.23
N LEU A 149 -15.65 -2.82 -5.03
CA LEU A 149 -16.32 -3.90 -4.30
C LEU A 149 -17.57 -4.41 -5.04
N GLN A 150 -18.40 -3.49 -5.56
CA GLN A 150 -19.63 -3.84 -6.30
C GLN A 150 -19.34 -4.65 -7.56
N ASN A 151 -18.20 -4.42 -8.20
CA ASN A 151 -17.78 -5.17 -9.37
C ASN A 151 -16.92 -6.40 -9.01
N GLY A 152 -16.70 -6.69 -7.73
CA GLY A 152 -15.96 -7.87 -7.28
C GLY A 152 -14.49 -7.90 -7.73
N VAL A 153 -13.87 -6.75 -7.97
CA VAL A 153 -12.50 -6.66 -8.50
C VAL A 153 -11.48 -7.12 -7.46
N ALA A 154 -11.54 -6.52 -6.28
CA ALA A 154 -10.65 -6.79 -5.15
C ALA A 154 -11.18 -6.06 -3.90
N VAL A 155 -10.58 -6.36 -2.75
CA VAL A 155 -10.88 -5.66 -1.49
C VAL A 155 -9.80 -4.60 -1.26
N PRO A 156 -10.11 -3.29 -1.40
CA PRO A 156 -9.12 -2.24 -1.18
C PRO A 156 -8.82 -2.04 0.31
N THR A 157 -7.60 -1.63 0.63
CA THR A 157 -7.23 -1.12 1.95
C THR A 157 -7.13 0.39 1.89
N ILE A 158 -7.70 1.08 2.87
CA ILE A 158 -7.57 2.54 3.00
C ILE A 158 -6.80 2.85 4.28
N SER A 159 -5.75 3.64 4.15
CA SER A 159 -5.08 4.30 5.28
C SER A 159 -5.04 5.81 5.09
N TYR A 160 -4.40 6.52 6.01
CA TYR A 160 -4.47 7.98 6.07
C TYR A 160 -3.09 8.60 6.03
N GLY A 161 -3.04 9.80 5.48
CA GLY A 161 -1.81 10.58 5.46
C GLY A 161 -2.06 12.07 5.30
N THR A 162 -0.95 12.78 5.20
CA THR A 162 -0.88 14.21 5.02
C THR A 162 -0.07 14.50 3.77
N GLY A 163 -0.65 15.24 2.83
CA GLY A 163 0.03 15.67 1.62
C GLY A 163 0.81 16.97 1.84
N THR A 164 2.02 17.02 1.31
CA THR A 164 2.88 18.22 1.26
C THR A 164 3.27 18.53 -0.19
N GLY A 165 3.74 19.76 -0.46
CA GLY A 165 4.23 20.16 -1.79
C GLY A 165 3.56 21.43 -2.31
N LEU A 166 2.90 21.35 -3.48
CA LEU A 166 2.29 22.52 -4.16
C LEU A 166 1.43 23.37 -3.21
N ARG A 167 0.63 22.74 -2.36
CA ARG A 167 -0.21 23.41 -1.36
C ARG A 167 0.59 24.39 -0.49
N ASP A 168 1.78 23.99 -0.06
CA ASP A 168 2.59 24.74 0.89
C ASP A 168 3.21 26.00 0.24
N GLN A 169 3.23 26.05 -1.09
CA GLN A 169 3.71 27.18 -1.89
C GLN A 169 2.59 28.14 -2.34
N LEU A 170 1.32 27.79 -2.13
CA LEU A 170 0.16 28.52 -2.69
C LEU A 170 -0.38 29.66 -1.81
N GLY A 171 0.28 30.01 -0.69
CA GLY A 171 -0.15 31.11 0.18
C GLY A 171 -1.61 30.97 0.63
N LEU A 172 -2.44 32.00 0.44
CA LEU A 172 -3.86 31.96 0.79
C LEU A 172 -4.65 30.89 0.01
N LEU A 173 -4.25 30.59 -1.23
CA LEU A 173 -4.90 29.59 -2.07
C LEU A 173 -4.75 28.16 -1.52
N ARG A 174 -3.87 27.93 -0.53
CA ARG A 174 -3.70 26.63 0.14
C ARG A 174 -4.98 26.06 0.76
N ILE A 175 -5.98 26.90 1.04
CA ILE A 175 -7.29 26.48 1.58
C ILE A 175 -8.08 25.63 0.58
N THR A 176 -7.78 25.74 -0.73
CA THR A 176 -8.47 25.02 -1.79
C THR A 176 -7.98 23.58 -1.99
N ILE A 177 -6.83 23.22 -1.42
CA ILE A 177 -6.24 21.89 -1.52
C ILE A 177 -6.24 21.23 -0.13
N PRO A 178 -6.98 20.12 0.07
CA PRO A 178 -6.96 19.42 1.35
C PRO A 178 -5.57 18.90 1.70
N LYS A 179 -5.13 19.17 2.94
CA LYS A 179 -3.89 18.62 3.53
C LYS A 179 -4.06 17.13 3.82
N GLU A 180 -5.21 16.75 4.37
CA GLU A 180 -5.53 15.36 4.68
C GLU A 180 -5.75 14.52 3.41
N LYS A 181 -5.14 13.34 3.40
CA LYS A 181 -5.18 12.37 2.32
C LYS A 181 -5.70 11.03 2.81
N GLU A 182 -6.28 10.28 1.88
CA GLU A 182 -6.51 8.84 1.99
C GLU A 182 -5.55 8.13 1.04
N ILE A 183 -4.97 7.03 1.49
CA ILE A 183 -4.10 6.15 0.72
C ILE A 183 -4.91 4.89 0.46
N LEU A 184 -5.36 4.72 -0.78
CA LEU A 184 -6.06 3.54 -1.27
C LEU A 184 -5.02 2.57 -1.85
N LYS A 185 -4.84 1.42 -1.22
CA LYS A 185 -4.03 0.29 -1.70
C LYS A 185 -4.97 -0.79 -2.23
N LEU A 186 -4.66 -1.35 -3.40
CA LEU A 186 -5.40 -2.45 -4.01
C LEU A 186 -4.41 -3.47 -4.55
N VAL A 187 -4.73 -4.76 -4.44
CA VAL A 187 -3.97 -5.82 -5.12
C VAL A 187 -4.91 -6.50 -6.10
N VAL A 188 -4.48 -6.59 -7.35
CA VAL A 188 -5.23 -7.20 -8.45
C VAL A 188 -4.36 -8.19 -9.21
N HIS A 189 -4.98 -9.03 -10.03
CA HIS A 189 -4.23 -9.81 -11.00
C HIS A 189 -3.59 -8.87 -12.04
N SER A 190 -2.37 -9.16 -12.48
CA SER A 190 -1.61 -8.25 -13.36
C SER A 190 -2.31 -7.95 -14.70
N SER A 191 -3.17 -8.86 -15.20
CA SER A 191 -3.99 -8.59 -16.40
C SER A 191 -5.02 -7.48 -16.21
N ASP A 192 -5.44 -7.25 -14.96
CA ASP A 192 -6.53 -6.34 -14.62
C ASP A 192 -5.98 -4.99 -14.13
N ALA A 193 -4.66 -4.89 -13.92
CA ALA A 193 -3.98 -3.71 -13.37
C ALA A 193 -4.24 -2.43 -14.17
N GLU A 194 -4.15 -2.51 -15.50
CA GLU A 194 -4.38 -1.35 -16.37
C GLU A 194 -5.83 -0.87 -16.26
N HIS A 195 -6.79 -1.79 -16.33
CA HIS A 195 -8.21 -1.48 -16.22
C HIS A 195 -8.55 -0.91 -14.84
N ALA A 196 -8.00 -1.49 -13.77
CA ALA A 196 -8.21 -1.01 -12.41
C ALA A 196 -7.63 0.40 -12.22
N MET A 197 -6.41 0.65 -12.71
CA MET A 197 -5.83 2.00 -12.72
C MET A 197 -6.70 2.97 -13.51
N ASP A 198 -7.17 2.56 -14.68
CA ASP A 198 -7.94 3.44 -15.55
C ASP A 198 -9.23 3.92 -14.91
N PHE A 199 -9.91 2.96 -14.32
CA PHE A 199 -11.11 3.15 -13.55
C PHE A 199 -10.89 4.05 -12.33
N ILE A 200 -9.84 3.82 -11.53
CA ILE A 200 -9.55 4.64 -10.33
C ILE A 200 -9.26 6.09 -10.73
N ILE A 201 -8.51 6.31 -11.80
CA ILE A 201 -8.21 7.65 -12.33
C ILE A 201 -9.48 8.37 -12.79
N GLU A 202 -10.40 7.67 -13.46
CA GLU A 202 -11.67 8.24 -13.95
C GLU A 202 -12.59 8.65 -12.79
N VAL A 203 -12.80 7.75 -11.83
CA VAL A 203 -13.67 8.00 -10.67
C VAL A 203 -13.04 9.03 -9.74
N GLY A 204 -11.73 8.92 -9.49
CA GLY A 204 -10.96 9.84 -8.65
C GLY A 204 -10.65 11.19 -9.30
N ARG A 205 -10.88 11.31 -10.62
CA ARG A 205 -10.54 12.50 -11.44
C ARG A 205 -9.08 12.92 -11.25
N LEU A 206 -8.16 11.96 -11.28
CA LEU A 206 -6.73 12.18 -11.02
C LEU A 206 -6.05 13.05 -12.09
N ASP A 207 -6.75 13.32 -13.19
CA ASP A 207 -6.41 14.26 -14.25
C ASP A 207 -6.70 15.73 -13.89
N LEU A 208 -7.19 16.03 -12.69
CA LEU A 208 -7.39 17.39 -12.21
C LEU A 208 -6.36 17.79 -11.14
N PRO A 209 -5.98 19.08 -11.06
CA PRO A 209 -5.04 19.57 -10.04
C PRO A 209 -5.49 19.21 -8.61
N GLY A 210 -4.57 18.68 -7.82
CA GLY A 210 -4.81 18.38 -6.40
C GLY A 210 -5.70 17.17 -6.12
N ARG A 211 -6.12 16.41 -7.16
CA ARG A 211 -6.93 15.19 -6.99
C ARG A 211 -6.15 13.95 -6.63
N GLY A 212 -4.82 14.03 -6.64
CA GLY A 212 -3.96 12.97 -6.12
C GLY A 212 -3.05 12.36 -7.17
N PHE A 213 -2.56 11.17 -6.85
CA PHE A 213 -1.53 10.46 -7.59
C PHE A 213 -1.78 8.95 -7.50
N ILE A 214 -1.50 8.20 -8.57
CA ILE A 214 -1.64 6.75 -8.60
C ILE A 214 -0.43 6.11 -9.25
N PHE A 215 -0.01 4.96 -8.73
CA PHE A 215 0.99 4.13 -9.35
C PHE A 215 0.71 2.64 -9.12
N GLU A 216 1.34 1.82 -9.93
CA GLU A 216 1.44 0.39 -9.68
C GLU A 216 2.87 -0.03 -9.29
N PHE A 217 2.95 -1.20 -8.66
CA PHE A 217 4.20 -1.85 -8.29
C PHE A 217 4.06 -3.38 -8.41
N PRO A 218 5.15 -4.09 -8.74
CA PRO A 218 5.11 -5.54 -8.87
C PRO A 218 4.95 -6.22 -7.50
N ILE A 219 4.08 -7.23 -7.43
CA ILE A 219 3.97 -8.12 -6.27
C ILE A 219 4.56 -9.48 -6.62
N GLY A 220 5.39 -10.00 -5.71
CA GLY A 220 5.97 -11.34 -5.85
C GLY A 220 4.90 -12.41 -5.71
N ARG A 221 4.34 -12.52 -4.51
CA ARG A 221 3.29 -13.47 -4.16
C ARG A 221 2.32 -12.87 -3.15
N GLY A 222 1.08 -13.38 -3.08
CA GLY A 222 0.15 -12.94 -2.03
C GLY A 222 -1.06 -13.84 -1.82
N LEU A 223 -1.61 -13.77 -0.60
CA LEU A 223 -2.93 -14.27 -0.23
C LEU A 223 -3.83 -13.05 -0.01
N LEU A 224 -4.94 -12.98 -0.73
CA LEU A 224 -5.76 -11.77 -0.78
C LEU A 224 -7.11 -12.01 -0.08
N ASN A 225 -7.56 -11.01 0.66
CA ASN A 225 -8.90 -11.00 1.24
C ASN A 225 -9.94 -10.99 0.12
N THR A 226 -10.92 -11.88 0.22
CA THR A 226 -12.03 -12.01 -0.73
C THR A 226 -13.35 -11.45 -0.20
N LYS A 227 -13.41 -11.00 1.06
CA LYS A 227 -14.65 -10.52 1.67
C LYS A 227 -15.06 -9.14 1.16
N VAL A 228 -15.91 -9.13 0.13
CA VAL A 228 -16.46 -7.89 -0.47
C VAL A 228 -17.75 -7.40 0.20
N SER A 229 -18.47 -8.26 0.91
CA SER A 229 -19.77 -7.97 1.54
C SER A 229 -19.89 -8.57 2.95
N LEU A 230 -20.70 -7.94 3.81
CA LEU A 230 -21.12 -8.50 5.10
C LEU A 230 -22.23 -9.54 4.97
N GLU A 231 -22.89 -9.61 3.82
CA GLU A 231 -23.88 -10.66 3.55
C GLU A 231 -23.17 -12.00 3.35
N GLY A 232 -23.63 -13.05 4.03
CA GLY A 232 -23.24 -14.41 3.71
C GLY A 232 -23.70 -14.83 2.30
N PRO A 233 -23.26 -15.99 1.81
CA PRO A 233 -23.73 -16.57 0.55
C PRO A 233 -25.25 -16.42 0.34
N LYS A 234 -25.70 -15.83 -0.77
CA LYS A 234 -27.12 -15.92 -1.19
C LYS A 234 -27.49 -17.30 -1.77
N GLN A 235 -26.52 -18.20 -1.94
CA GLN A 235 -26.68 -19.54 -2.50
C GLN A 235 -25.85 -20.55 -1.69
N ALA A 236 -26.13 -21.86 -1.86
CA ALA A 236 -25.62 -22.98 -1.05
C ALA A 236 -24.08 -23.05 -0.87
N ALA A 237 -23.32 -22.32 -1.69
CA ALA A 237 -21.95 -21.87 -1.42
C ALA A 237 -21.85 -20.38 -1.82
N SER A 238 -21.07 -19.55 -1.11
CA SER A 238 -20.88 -18.15 -1.56
C SER A 238 -20.12 -18.14 -2.87
N MET A 239 -20.31 -17.07 -3.67
CA MET A 239 -19.42 -16.79 -4.79
C MET A 239 -17.95 -16.83 -4.33
N ASP A 240 -17.67 -16.33 -3.11
CA ASP A 240 -16.34 -16.38 -2.49
C ASP A 240 -15.86 -17.81 -2.19
N GLN A 241 -16.74 -18.72 -1.75
CA GLN A 241 -16.40 -20.14 -1.51
C GLN A 241 -16.18 -20.90 -2.82
N ILE A 242 -16.98 -20.62 -3.85
CA ILE A 242 -16.79 -21.18 -5.19
C ILE A 242 -15.48 -20.65 -5.77
N ILE A 243 -15.24 -19.34 -5.67
CA ILE A 243 -14.02 -18.70 -6.15
C ILE A 243 -12.79 -19.28 -5.44
N SER A 244 -12.81 -19.36 -4.11
CA SER A 244 -11.70 -19.91 -3.32
C SER A 244 -11.45 -21.38 -3.67
N ALA A 245 -12.51 -22.18 -3.82
CA ALA A 245 -12.39 -23.58 -4.23
C ALA A 245 -11.85 -23.73 -5.67
N LEU A 246 -12.27 -22.87 -6.60
CA LEU A 246 -11.79 -22.89 -7.98
C LEU A 246 -10.34 -22.40 -8.08
N ASP A 247 -9.95 -21.39 -7.32
CA ASP A 247 -8.56 -20.94 -7.23
C ASP A 247 -7.65 -22.03 -6.64
N GLN A 248 -8.14 -22.77 -5.63
CA GLN A 248 -7.43 -23.93 -5.08
C GLN A 248 -7.34 -25.09 -6.08
N LEU A 249 -8.41 -25.33 -6.85
CA LEU A 249 -8.47 -26.42 -7.83
C LEU A 249 -7.59 -26.16 -9.05
N TYR A 250 -7.55 -24.91 -9.55
CA TYR A 250 -6.76 -24.54 -10.72
C TYR A 250 -5.37 -24.00 -10.39
N GLY A 251 -5.09 -23.68 -9.12
CA GLY A 251 -3.81 -23.13 -8.68
C GLY A 251 -3.49 -21.74 -9.26
N ASN A 252 -4.47 -21.10 -9.91
CA ASN A 252 -4.35 -19.79 -10.56
C ASN A 252 -5.74 -19.12 -10.67
N MET A 253 -5.75 -17.84 -11.01
CA MET A 253 -6.99 -17.03 -11.13
C MET A 253 -7.45 -16.82 -12.58
N GLU A 254 -6.85 -17.53 -13.56
CA GLU A 254 -7.07 -17.26 -14.99
C GLU A 254 -8.51 -17.52 -15.45
N TRP A 255 -9.24 -18.40 -14.76
CA TRP A 255 -10.61 -18.76 -15.09
C TRP A 255 -11.60 -17.58 -14.89
N ARG A 256 -11.23 -16.56 -14.11
CA ARG A 256 -12.02 -15.32 -13.92
C ARG A 256 -12.09 -14.44 -15.18
N LYS A 257 -11.22 -14.68 -16.18
CA LYS A 257 -11.20 -13.95 -17.47
C LYS A 257 -12.55 -13.95 -18.21
N LYS A 258 -13.42 -14.95 -17.99
CA LYS A 258 -14.70 -15.08 -18.71
C LYS A 258 -15.87 -14.30 -18.10
N SER A 259 -15.79 -13.87 -16.84
CA SER A 259 -16.92 -13.22 -16.13
C SER A 259 -16.79 -11.70 -16.00
N ASN A 260 -15.58 -11.14 -16.09
CA ASN A 260 -15.36 -9.69 -15.98
C ASN A 260 -15.54 -8.97 -17.32
N GLN A 261 -16.76 -8.47 -17.59
CA GLN A 261 -16.99 -7.47 -18.64
C GLN A 261 -16.69 -6.06 -18.13
N PHE A 262 -15.43 -5.79 -17.75
CA PHE A 262 -14.97 -4.41 -17.67
C PHE A 262 -14.87 -3.85 -19.09
N ARG A 263 -15.64 -2.81 -19.40
CA ARG A 263 -15.50 -2.10 -20.68
C ARG A 263 -14.08 -1.52 -20.76
N GLN A 264 -13.31 -1.90 -21.78
CA GLN A 264 -12.03 -1.28 -22.10
C GLN A 264 -12.23 0.23 -22.27
N SER A 265 -11.48 1.05 -21.52
CA SER A 265 -11.43 2.49 -21.74
C SER A 265 -10.62 2.73 -23.01
N ALA A 266 -11.20 3.40 -24.00
CA ALA A 266 -10.53 3.70 -25.27
C ALA A 266 -9.54 4.89 -25.19
N ARG A 267 -9.29 5.42 -23.98
CA ARG A 267 -8.45 6.61 -23.77
C ARG A 267 -7.00 6.21 -23.53
N HIS A 268 -6.13 6.52 -24.48
CA HIS A 268 -4.68 6.42 -24.27
C HIS A 268 -4.23 7.49 -23.27
N ARG A 269 -3.51 7.08 -22.22
CA ARG A 269 -3.02 7.95 -21.14
C ARG A 269 -1.51 7.95 -21.09
N ASN A 270 -0.96 9.11 -20.75
CA ASN A 270 0.48 9.28 -20.62
C ASN A 270 0.92 8.85 -19.21
N TYR A 271 1.24 7.57 -19.06
CA TYR A 271 1.92 7.08 -17.87
C TYR A 271 3.37 7.52 -17.86
N PHE A 272 3.94 7.59 -16.66
CA PHE A 272 5.38 7.75 -16.49
C PHE A 272 5.96 6.65 -15.62
N GLU A 273 7.25 6.40 -15.78
CA GLU A 273 8.02 5.47 -14.96
C GLU A 273 8.79 6.26 -13.89
N GLY A 274 9.09 5.61 -12.77
CA GLY A 274 9.82 6.26 -11.70
C GLY A 274 10.20 5.32 -10.58
N VAL A 275 10.49 5.93 -9.44
CA VAL A 275 10.80 5.23 -8.19
C VAL A 275 10.00 5.89 -7.08
N ASN A 276 9.35 5.07 -6.25
CA ASN A 276 8.82 5.50 -4.97
C ASN A 276 9.98 5.44 -3.98
N VAL A 277 10.47 6.59 -3.55
CA VAL A 277 11.39 6.69 -2.42
C VAL A 277 10.53 6.81 -1.17
N VAL A 278 10.65 5.83 -0.29
CA VAL A 278 10.05 5.89 1.03
C VAL A 278 11.15 6.28 2.00
N ILE A 279 10.99 7.45 2.61
CA ILE A 279 11.80 7.89 3.74
C ILE A 279 10.99 7.68 5.01
N ASN A 280 11.57 7.06 6.03
CA ASN A 280 10.93 6.84 7.32
C ASN A 280 11.88 7.33 8.41
N CYS A 281 11.41 8.16 9.32
CA CYS A 281 12.23 8.75 10.38
C CYS A 281 11.44 8.85 11.68
N LYS A 282 12.15 9.17 12.75
CA LYS A 282 11.54 9.58 14.02
C LYS A 282 10.51 10.70 13.76
N GLU A 283 9.39 10.64 14.47
CA GLU A 283 8.35 11.67 14.38
C GLU A 283 8.94 13.07 14.64
N GLU A 284 8.36 14.10 14.00
CA GLU A 284 8.80 15.51 14.01
C GLU A 284 10.05 15.82 13.17
N SER A 285 10.73 14.80 12.63
CA SER A 285 11.95 14.98 11.83
C SER A 285 11.70 15.11 10.32
N ILE A 286 10.50 14.77 9.83
CA ILE A 286 10.30 14.60 8.40
C ILE A 286 10.20 15.92 7.64
N GLU A 287 9.61 16.95 8.24
CA GLU A 287 9.36 18.24 7.56
C GLU A 287 10.66 18.98 7.21
N SER A 288 11.66 18.95 8.09
CA SER A 288 12.98 19.55 7.82
C SER A 288 13.70 18.82 6.68
N THR A 289 13.59 17.49 6.65
CA THR A 289 14.11 16.63 5.58
C THR A 289 13.45 16.95 4.24
N LEU A 290 12.11 16.99 4.21
CA LEU A 290 11.35 17.32 3.00
C LEU A 290 11.65 18.74 2.50
N ALA A 291 11.88 19.70 3.39
CA ALA A 291 12.28 21.06 3.00
C ALA A 291 13.62 21.08 2.25
N ASN A 292 14.58 20.21 2.61
CA ASN A 292 15.84 20.06 1.88
C ASN A 292 15.64 19.35 0.54
N LEU A 293 14.85 18.28 0.50
CA LEU A 293 14.57 17.54 -0.73
C LEU A 293 13.84 18.38 -1.80
N ARG A 294 13.01 19.36 -1.39
CA ARG A 294 12.37 20.30 -2.32
C ARG A 294 13.38 21.09 -3.16
N LYS A 295 14.58 21.35 -2.63
CA LYS A 295 15.65 22.09 -3.33
C LYS A 295 16.21 21.31 -4.54
N VAL A 296 16.07 19.98 -4.52
CA VAL A 296 16.53 19.07 -5.59
C VAL A 296 15.36 18.48 -6.41
N GLY A 297 14.24 19.19 -6.42
CA GLY A 297 13.12 18.88 -7.33
C GLY A 297 12.09 17.88 -6.80
N VAL A 298 12.16 17.49 -5.52
CA VAL A 298 11.06 16.75 -4.87
C VAL A 298 9.87 17.68 -4.68
N SER A 299 8.84 17.51 -5.53
CA SER A 299 7.72 18.45 -5.63
C SER A 299 6.60 18.19 -4.63
N SER A 300 6.36 16.93 -4.28
CA SER A 300 5.29 16.53 -3.37
C SER A 300 5.62 15.24 -2.65
N SER A 301 5.00 15.07 -1.49
CA SER A 301 5.15 13.87 -0.67
C SER A 301 3.87 13.59 0.09
N THR A 302 3.64 12.33 0.44
CA THR A 302 2.54 11.94 1.34
C THR A 302 3.11 11.29 2.57
N ILE A 303 2.91 11.93 3.71
CA ILE A 303 3.38 11.50 5.03
C ILE A 303 2.29 10.65 5.68
N SER A 304 2.62 9.46 6.14
CA SER A 304 1.80 8.65 7.05
C SER A 304 2.51 8.49 8.39
N LEU A 305 1.72 8.26 9.44
CA LEU A 305 2.23 7.90 10.76
C LEU A 305 2.27 6.38 10.88
N ASN A 306 3.38 5.85 11.36
CA ASN A 306 3.49 4.43 11.66
C ASN A 306 4.27 4.20 12.95
N LYS A 307 4.21 2.96 13.43
CA LYS A 307 4.91 2.51 14.62
C LYS A 307 5.93 1.47 14.24
N LEU A 308 7.20 1.71 14.54
CA LEU A 308 8.24 0.69 14.48
C LEU A 308 8.24 -0.08 15.81
N VAL A 309 7.95 -1.37 15.76
CA VAL A 309 8.10 -2.27 16.90
C VAL A 309 9.49 -2.89 16.83
N HIS A 310 10.21 -2.80 17.95
CA HIS A 310 11.43 -3.54 18.19
C HIS A 310 11.33 -4.30 19.52
N SER A 311 11.89 -5.51 19.60
CA SER A 311 11.85 -6.32 20.83
C SER A 311 13.17 -6.34 21.61
N LYS A 312 14.23 -5.73 21.10
CA LYS A 312 15.53 -5.64 21.79
C LYS A 312 15.66 -4.32 22.57
N ASN A 313 16.15 -4.42 23.82
CA ASN A 313 16.64 -3.29 24.61
C ASN A 313 18.07 -2.97 24.17
N GLU A 314 18.25 -2.46 22.95
CA GLU A 314 19.56 -2.02 22.46
C GLU A 314 19.68 -0.49 22.56
N LYS A 315 20.89 0.00 22.86
CA LYS A 315 21.21 1.45 22.85
C LYS A 315 21.02 2.11 21.47
N ASN A 316 20.89 1.31 20.41
CA ASN A 316 20.73 1.77 19.02
C ASN A 316 19.35 1.42 18.45
N ALA A 317 18.37 1.11 19.31
CA ALA A 317 17.02 0.85 18.85
C ALA A 317 16.35 2.15 18.36
N PHE A 318 15.79 2.11 17.16
CA PHE A 318 15.03 3.25 16.63
C PHE A 318 13.79 3.53 17.47
N THR A 319 13.49 4.82 17.63
CA THR A 319 12.31 5.35 18.31
C THR A 319 11.03 4.75 17.71
N PRO A 320 10.09 4.21 18.51
CA PRO A 320 8.91 3.56 17.98
C PRO A 320 7.95 4.44 17.18
N ALA A 321 7.80 5.72 17.54
CA ALA A 321 6.89 6.64 16.85
C ALA A 321 7.59 7.25 15.63
N ARG A 322 7.00 7.05 14.45
CA ARG A 322 7.68 7.28 13.16
C ARG A 322 6.75 7.96 12.15
N GLU A 323 7.37 8.75 11.29
CA GLU A 323 6.75 9.32 10.09
C GLU A 323 7.34 8.64 8.84
N ALA A 324 6.50 8.31 7.86
CA ALA A 324 6.92 7.79 6.57
C ALA A 324 6.42 8.68 5.44
N ALA A 325 7.31 9.21 4.60
CA ALA A 325 6.94 9.96 3.42
C ALA A 325 7.14 9.12 2.15
N ASN A 326 6.07 8.96 1.38
CA ASN A 326 6.12 8.44 0.01
C ASN A 326 6.44 9.59 -0.95
N ILE A 327 7.51 9.43 -1.71
CA ILE A 327 8.04 10.43 -2.63
C ILE A 327 8.23 9.78 -4.00
N LEU A 328 7.48 10.26 -4.98
CA LEU A 328 7.67 9.81 -6.35
C LEU A 328 8.61 10.73 -7.11
N ILE A 329 9.67 10.15 -7.67
CA ILE A 329 10.62 10.86 -8.53
C ILE A 329 10.95 10.05 -9.79
N PRO A 330 11.39 10.72 -10.86
CA PRO A 330 12.09 10.04 -11.95
C PRO A 330 13.34 9.31 -11.43
N LYS A 331 13.61 8.10 -11.92
CA LYS A 331 14.75 7.27 -11.47
C LYS A 331 16.10 7.98 -11.56
N LYS A 332 16.28 8.87 -12.54
CA LYS A 332 17.51 9.68 -12.72
C LYS A 332 17.78 10.67 -11.58
N ASN A 333 16.76 11.07 -10.81
CA ASN A 333 16.89 11.99 -9.69
C ASN A 333 17.22 11.28 -8.36
N LEU A 334 17.22 9.94 -8.34
CA LEU A 334 17.41 9.16 -7.12
C LEU A 334 18.77 9.44 -6.46
N SER A 335 19.85 9.46 -7.23
CA SER A 335 21.20 9.69 -6.68
C SER A 335 21.31 11.04 -5.98
N GLU A 336 20.76 12.09 -6.57
CA GLU A 336 20.77 13.44 -5.99
C GLU A 336 19.96 13.51 -4.69
N VAL A 337 18.79 12.87 -4.65
CA VAL A 337 17.96 12.76 -3.45
C VAL A 337 18.71 12.03 -2.32
N LEU A 338 19.39 10.92 -2.64
CA LEU A 338 20.18 10.18 -1.65
C LEU A 338 21.37 10.99 -1.13
N SER A 339 22.06 11.74 -1.99
CA SER A 339 23.16 12.63 -1.58
C SER A 339 22.70 13.69 -0.59
N VAL A 340 21.55 14.34 -0.84
CA VAL A 340 21.00 15.33 0.11
C VAL A 340 20.68 14.70 1.47
N LEU A 341 20.12 13.48 1.49
CA LEU A 341 19.83 12.78 2.75
C LEU A 341 21.11 12.47 3.54
N GLU A 342 22.17 12.05 2.86
CA GLU A 342 23.49 11.82 3.47
C GLU A 342 24.10 13.12 4.01
N GLU A 343 24.14 14.19 3.21
CA GLU A 343 24.72 15.49 3.57
C GLU A 343 24.00 16.19 4.73
N THR A 344 22.68 15.99 4.83
CA THR A 344 21.84 16.56 5.90
C THR A 344 21.86 15.74 7.20
N GLY A 345 22.56 14.61 7.22
CA GLY A 345 22.63 13.75 8.41
C GLY A 345 21.33 12.99 8.69
N PHE A 346 20.51 12.70 7.67
CA PHE A 346 19.23 11.98 7.81
C PHE A 346 19.37 10.56 8.39
N PHE A 347 20.57 9.98 8.38
CA PHE A 347 20.82 8.64 8.94
C PHE A 347 21.39 8.70 10.37
N GLY A 348 21.57 9.89 10.93
CA GLY A 348 22.13 10.08 12.27
C GLY A 348 21.11 9.80 13.39
N GLU A 349 21.58 9.82 14.63
CA GLU A 349 20.78 9.51 15.84
C GLU A 349 19.59 10.47 16.05
N GLU A 350 19.66 11.70 15.54
CA GLU A 350 18.57 12.67 15.67
C GLU A 350 17.32 12.29 14.87
N THR A 351 17.53 11.73 13.67
CA THR A 351 16.47 11.45 12.68
C THR A 351 16.19 9.97 12.54
N GLU A 352 17.19 9.12 12.82
CA GLU A 352 17.13 7.67 12.74
C GLU A 352 16.57 7.18 11.40
N GLY A 353 16.98 7.83 10.30
CA GLY A 353 16.34 7.67 9.00
C GLY A 353 16.55 6.30 8.37
N ILE A 354 15.47 5.76 7.82
CA ILE A 354 15.42 4.56 7.01
C ILE A 354 14.96 4.98 5.63
N VAL A 355 15.64 4.52 4.58
CA VAL A 355 15.28 4.84 3.21
C VAL A 355 15.25 3.57 2.39
N TYR A 356 14.15 3.36 1.67
CA TYR A 356 14.08 2.31 0.68
C TYR A 356 13.32 2.78 -0.55
N THR A 357 13.49 2.02 -1.63
CA THR A 357 12.91 2.34 -2.93
C THR A 357 12.13 1.17 -3.49
N ILE A 358 11.08 1.51 -4.23
CA ILE A 358 10.25 0.58 -5.00
C ILE A 358 10.21 1.09 -6.43
N GLU A 359 10.45 0.21 -7.40
CA GLU A 359 10.32 0.56 -8.81
C GLU A 359 8.85 0.78 -9.16
N ILE A 360 8.58 1.82 -9.96
CA ILE A 360 7.24 2.15 -10.45
C ILE A 360 7.22 2.02 -11.98
N PRO A 361 6.62 0.93 -12.50
CA PRO A 361 6.46 0.73 -13.94
C PRO A 361 5.42 1.68 -14.56
N ARG A 362 4.35 2.01 -13.84
CA ARG A 362 3.33 2.94 -14.33
C ARG A 362 2.84 3.86 -13.22
N ALA A 363 2.89 5.15 -13.49
CA ALA A 363 2.44 6.23 -12.63
C ALA A 363 1.56 7.21 -13.41
N PHE A 364 0.55 7.78 -12.75
CA PHE A 364 -0.31 8.81 -13.31
C PHE A 364 -0.71 9.87 -12.28
N SER A 365 -0.72 11.12 -12.71
CA SER A 365 -1.35 12.26 -12.02
C SER A 365 -1.50 13.40 -13.00
N TYR A 366 -2.21 14.44 -12.57
CA TYR A 366 -2.33 15.68 -13.30
C TYR A 366 -0.96 16.24 -13.67
N GLN A 367 -0.70 16.28 -14.97
CA GLN A 367 0.41 17.02 -15.55
C GLN A 367 -0.14 18.36 -16.02
N SER A 368 0.41 19.46 -15.50
CA SER A 368 0.05 20.76 -16.04
C SER A 368 0.45 20.77 -17.52
N LYS A 369 -0.49 21.17 -18.39
CA LYS A 369 -0.13 21.49 -19.76
C LYS A 369 0.77 22.71 -19.66
N LEU A 370 2.09 22.50 -19.66
CA LEU A 370 3.05 23.55 -20.01
C LEU A 370 2.50 24.15 -21.30
N GLY A 371 2.02 25.39 -21.21
CA GLY A 371 1.53 26.12 -22.37
C GLY A 371 2.61 25.99 -23.44
N LYS A 372 2.22 25.56 -24.65
CA LYS A 372 3.09 25.63 -25.81
C LYS A 372 3.69 27.04 -25.79
N ARG A 373 4.98 27.16 -25.43
CA ARG A 373 5.74 28.37 -25.69
C ARG A 373 5.70 28.50 -27.21
N LYS A 374 4.83 29.38 -27.70
CA LYS A 374 4.87 29.85 -29.08
C LYS A 374 6.13 30.66 -29.27
#